data_AF-A0A9P9MTI2-F1
#
_entry.id   AF-A0A9P9MTI2-F1
#
_cell.length_a   1.000
_cell.length_b   1.000
_cell.length_c   1.000
_cell.angle_alpha   90.00
_cell.angle_beta   90.00
_cell.angle_gamma   90.00
#
_symmetry.space_group_name_H-M   'P 1'
#
loop_
_entity.id
_entity.type
_entity.pdbx_description
1 polymer ?
#
loop_
_entity_poly.entity_id
_entity_poly.type
_entity_poly.pdbx_seq_one_letter_code
_entity_poly.pdbx_strand_id
1 'polypeptide(L)'
;MFSKLSFSVTILLYPLTKAQSSLTPSDCVGTISSFPYCDAVNTNLARCNSLTEKQAIVDCICTQKFIDSWVGCKSEFRQCGLSTSFDSTFDSYLVEWHGACDTYLSISITTPPVAEPTATLEQGVCESFYESCDRWSKGTSMCTLSQSNDLDITSCRCSRSMLSLASVCRIDGSRSCLQSSVELTQLWEYQNCPGGSTLFVNEAVSHLIVVFETVVELTRLGHHRNQPNEHNLSTVGSNAI
;
A
#
# COMPACT_ATOMS: atom_id res chain seq x y z
N MET A 1 43.23 -19.52 -10.14
CA MET A 1 41.78 -19.72 -9.90
C MET A 1 41.24 -18.51 -9.12
N PHE A 2 40.87 -17.42 -9.81
CA PHE A 2 40.39 -16.16 -9.19
C PHE A 2 39.07 -15.64 -9.80
N SER A 3 38.25 -16.52 -10.41
CA SER A 3 37.17 -16.08 -11.31
C SER A 3 35.73 -16.19 -10.76
N LYS A 4 35.51 -16.79 -9.58
CA LYS A 4 34.13 -17.02 -9.09
C LYS A 4 33.65 -16.04 -8.01
N LEU A 5 34.56 -15.31 -7.36
CA LEU A 5 34.25 -14.51 -6.17
C LEU A 5 33.95 -13.03 -6.46
N SER A 6 34.45 -12.49 -7.58
CA SER A 6 34.04 -11.15 -8.04
C SER A 6 32.57 -11.11 -8.46
N PHE A 7 31.94 -12.26 -8.74
CA PHE A 7 30.57 -12.34 -9.21
C PHE A 7 29.55 -12.29 -8.05
N SER A 8 29.85 -12.89 -6.89
CA SER A 8 28.88 -13.00 -5.78
C SER A 8 28.62 -11.69 -5.01
N VAL A 9 29.59 -10.78 -4.89
CA VAL A 9 29.39 -9.50 -4.16
C VAL A 9 28.63 -8.49 -5.02
N THR A 10 28.85 -8.48 -6.34
CA THR A 10 28.11 -7.62 -7.27
C THR A 10 26.65 -8.06 -7.42
N ILE A 11 26.36 -9.37 -7.29
CA ILE A 11 24.99 -9.91 -7.33
C ILE A 11 24.16 -9.39 -6.15
N LEU A 12 24.71 -9.40 -4.92
CA LEU A 12 24.00 -8.91 -3.73
C LEU A 12 23.59 -7.43 -3.82
N LEU A 13 24.28 -6.60 -4.60
CA LEU A 13 24.03 -5.16 -4.70
C LEU A 13 22.95 -4.77 -5.73
N TYR A 14 22.56 -5.68 -6.63
CA TYR A 14 21.65 -5.38 -7.74
C TYR A 14 20.17 -5.21 -7.33
N PRO A 15 19.60 -6.01 -6.40
CA PRO A 15 18.21 -5.86 -5.96
C PRO A 15 17.98 -4.57 -5.16
N LEU A 16 19.01 -4.16 -4.42
CA LEU A 16 19.01 -3.03 -3.49
C LEU A 16 18.74 -1.69 -4.15
N THR A 17 19.42 -1.44 -5.27
CA THR A 17 19.25 -0.22 -6.05
C THR A 17 17.87 -0.09 -6.70
N LYS A 18 17.15 -1.20 -6.90
CA LYS A 18 15.78 -1.20 -7.43
C LYS A 18 14.70 -1.01 -6.37
N ALA A 19 14.85 -1.61 -5.19
CA ALA A 19 13.87 -1.44 -4.11
C ALA A 19 13.90 -0.01 -3.54
N GLN A 20 15.08 0.49 -3.19
CA GLN A 20 15.24 1.74 -2.43
C GLN A 20 15.11 3.02 -3.26
N SER A 21 15.09 2.93 -4.60
CA SER A 21 15.06 4.11 -5.48
C SER A 21 13.66 4.56 -5.92
N SER A 22 12.60 3.86 -5.50
CA SER A 22 11.25 4.11 -6.04
C SER A 22 10.29 4.85 -5.10
N LEU A 23 10.56 4.84 -3.78
CA LEU A 23 9.61 5.34 -2.79
C LEU A 23 10.34 6.17 -1.74
N THR A 24 9.92 7.41 -1.57
CA THR A 24 10.33 8.30 -0.47
C THR A 24 9.15 8.52 0.48
N PRO A 25 9.38 9.01 1.72
CA PRO A 25 8.26 9.31 2.63
C PRO A 25 7.21 10.26 2.04
N SER A 26 7.59 11.16 1.13
CA SER A 26 6.63 12.05 0.44
C SER A 26 5.76 11.34 -0.60
N ASP A 27 6.14 10.14 -1.03
CA ASP A 27 5.39 9.33 -2.00
C ASP A 27 4.39 8.39 -1.29
N CYS A 28 4.36 8.39 0.05
CA CYS A 28 3.53 7.46 0.80
C CYS A 28 2.04 7.81 0.72
N VAL A 29 1.25 6.75 0.48
CA VAL A 29 -0.20 6.78 0.69
C VAL A 29 -0.52 6.52 2.16
N GLY A 30 0.26 5.68 2.83
CA GLY A 30 0.13 5.43 4.26
C GLY A 30 0.72 6.54 5.12
N THR A 31 0.57 6.40 6.45
CA THR A 31 0.86 7.46 7.41
C THR A 31 2.33 7.54 7.86
N ILE A 32 3.22 6.73 7.30
CA ILE A 32 4.62 6.70 7.69
C ILE A 32 5.35 7.95 7.13
N SER A 33 6.11 8.63 7.98
CA SER A 33 6.74 9.92 7.65
C SER A 33 8.28 9.86 7.54
N SER A 34 8.88 8.70 7.78
CA SER A 34 10.32 8.48 7.72
C SER A 34 10.63 7.01 7.53
N PHE A 35 11.79 6.69 6.93
CA PHE A 35 12.24 5.31 6.69
C PHE A 35 13.55 5.00 7.43
N PRO A 36 13.59 5.05 8.77
CA PRO A 36 14.80 4.80 9.54
C PRO A 36 15.46 3.43 9.25
N TYR A 37 14.70 2.38 8.91
CA TYR A 37 15.29 1.09 8.57
C TYR A 37 15.89 1.09 7.16
N CYS A 38 15.23 1.68 6.16
CA CYS A 38 15.84 1.84 4.84
C CYS A 38 17.08 2.74 4.88
N ASP A 39 17.07 3.80 5.69
CA ASP A 39 18.25 4.64 5.93
C ASP A 39 19.38 3.84 6.59
N ALA A 40 19.05 2.95 7.53
CA ALA A 40 20.01 2.06 8.16
C ALA A 40 20.61 1.05 7.16
N VAL A 41 19.82 0.50 6.24
CA VAL A 41 20.31 -0.35 5.14
C VAL A 41 21.30 0.43 4.26
N ASN A 42 20.91 1.62 3.80
CA ASN A 42 21.76 2.49 2.98
C ASN A 42 23.10 2.81 3.67
N THR A 43 23.02 3.21 4.94
CA THR A 43 24.19 3.54 5.76
C THR A 43 25.11 2.33 5.96
N ASN A 44 24.54 1.16 6.25
CA ASN A 44 25.31 -0.07 6.41
C ASN A 44 25.97 -0.49 5.10
N LEU A 45 25.27 -0.43 3.98
CA LEU A 45 25.83 -0.77 2.67
C LEU A 45 26.96 0.16 2.28
N ALA A 46 26.77 1.48 2.42
CA ALA A 46 27.83 2.45 2.14
C ALA A 46 29.08 2.17 2.98
N ARG A 47 28.90 1.86 4.27
CA ARG A 47 29.99 1.47 5.17
C ARG A 47 30.66 0.18 4.72
N CYS A 48 29.91 -0.89 4.46
CA CYS A 48 30.48 -2.18 4.04
C CYS A 48 31.19 -2.09 2.69
N ASN A 49 30.68 -1.27 1.76
CA ASN A 49 31.27 -1.07 0.44
C ASN A 49 32.57 -0.26 0.46
N SER A 50 32.85 0.48 1.55
CA SER A 50 34.15 1.13 1.75
C SER A 50 35.27 0.16 2.16
N LEU A 51 34.92 -1.09 2.52
CA LEU A 51 35.88 -2.11 2.91
C LEU A 51 36.45 -2.80 1.67
N THR A 52 37.74 -3.14 1.74
CA THR A 52 38.46 -3.80 0.64
C THR A 52 38.78 -5.26 0.92
N GLU A 53 38.87 -5.65 2.20
CA GLU A 53 39.15 -7.01 2.60
C GLU A 53 37.88 -7.87 2.59
N LYS A 54 37.97 -9.04 1.94
CA LYS A 54 36.83 -9.95 1.79
C LYS A 54 36.17 -10.30 3.12
N GLN A 55 36.95 -10.69 4.12
CA GLN A 55 36.40 -11.11 5.41
C GLN A 55 35.74 -9.92 6.13
N ALA A 56 36.33 -8.73 6.06
CA ALA A 56 35.73 -7.53 6.62
C ALA A 56 34.38 -7.17 5.97
N ILE A 57 34.24 -7.38 4.66
CA ILE A 57 32.95 -7.20 3.95
C ILE A 57 31.92 -8.22 4.44
N VAL A 58 32.31 -9.49 4.53
CA VAL A 58 31.44 -10.58 5.02
C VAL A 58 30.98 -10.27 6.45
N ASP A 59 31.91 -9.94 7.36
CA ASP A 59 31.60 -9.62 8.75
C ASP A 59 30.72 -8.36 8.88
N CYS A 60 30.75 -7.48 7.88
CA CYS A 60 29.93 -6.27 7.86
C CYS A 60 28.48 -6.54 7.41
N ILE A 61 28.29 -7.38 6.38
CA ILE A 61 26.97 -7.66 5.77
C ILE A 61 26.27 -8.84 6.45
N CYS A 62 27.00 -9.89 6.80
CA CYS A 62 26.47 -11.13 7.37
C CYS A 62 26.23 -10.97 8.87
N THR A 63 25.29 -10.11 9.24
CA THR A 63 24.93 -9.84 10.64
C THR A 63 23.42 -9.81 10.84
N GLN A 64 22.97 -10.14 12.05
CA GLN A 64 21.56 -10.02 12.45
C GLN A 64 21.07 -8.58 12.23
N LYS A 65 21.89 -7.60 12.60
CA LYS A 65 21.60 -6.17 12.44
C LYS A 65 21.31 -5.78 10.98
N PHE A 66 22.01 -6.39 10.02
CA PHE A 66 21.76 -6.11 8.60
C PHE A 66 20.38 -6.65 8.19
N ILE A 67 20.06 -7.89 8.55
CA ILE A 67 18.75 -8.49 8.27
C ILE A 67 17.61 -7.75 8.97
N ASP A 68 17.81 -7.31 10.21
CA ASP A 68 16.82 -6.52 10.94
C ASP A 68 16.51 -5.21 10.20
N SER A 69 17.56 -4.55 9.69
CA SER A 69 17.39 -3.32 8.90
C SER A 69 16.70 -3.61 7.56
N TRP A 70 17.02 -4.72 6.92
CA TRP A 70 16.43 -5.13 5.64
C TRP A 70 14.93 -5.42 5.76
N VAL A 71 14.56 -6.24 6.74
CA VAL A 71 13.17 -6.61 7.01
C VAL A 71 12.38 -5.43 7.58
N GLY A 72 13.03 -4.57 8.37
CA GLY A 72 12.47 -3.29 8.78
C GLY A 72 12.14 -2.40 7.58
N CYS A 73 13.04 -2.28 6.61
CA CYS A 73 12.80 -1.50 5.40
C CYS A 73 11.64 -2.08 4.56
N LYS A 74 11.53 -3.41 4.44
CA LYS A 74 10.34 -4.06 3.84
C LYS A 74 9.04 -3.62 4.54
N SER A 75 9.06 -3.57 5.87
CA SER A 75 7.92 -3.15 6.68
C SER A 75 7.55 -1.68 6.40
N GLU A 76 8.53 -0.80 6.28
CA GLU A 76 8.32 0.62 5.94
C GLU A 76 7.68 0.78 4.56
N PHE A 77 8.12 0.00 3.57
CA PHE A 77 7.51 -0.02 2.23
C PHE A 77 6.05 -0.48 2.27
N ARG A 78 5.74 -1.53 3.03
CA ARG A 78 4.37 -2.00 3.23
C ARG A 78 3.49 -0.95 3.90
N GLN A 79 4.01 -0.23 4.89
CA GLN A 79 3.29 0.87 5.53
C GLN A 79 3.10 2.06 4.59
N CYS A 80 4.12 2.38 3.78
CA CYS A 80 4.09 3.52 2.88
C CYS A 80 3.15 3.29 1.69
N GLY A 81 3.29 2.16 1.01
CA GLY A 81 2.49 1.80 -0.16
C GLY A 81 1.17 1.12 0.17
N LEU A 82 0.88 0.84 1.45
CA LEU A 82 -0.30 0.09 1.89
C LEU A 82 -0.50 -1.20 1.07
N SER A 83 0.60 -1.88 0.77
CA SER A 83 0.66 -2.95 -0.24
C SER A 83 1.86 -3.86 -0.01
N THR A 84 1.75 -5.10 -0.47
CA THR A 84 2.82 -6.09 -0.49
C THR A 84 3.52 -6.18 -1.86
N SER A 85 3.23 -5.26 -2.79
CA SER A 85 3.74 -5.30 -4.17
C SER A 85 5.27 -5.31 -4.27
N PHE A 86 5.97 -4.78 -3.28
CA PHE A 86 7.43 -4.76 -3.21
C PHE A 86 8.06 -5.99 -2.54
N ASP A 87 7.24 -6.85 -1.90
CA ASP A 87 7.73 -7.94 -1.05
C ASP A 87 8.67 -8.88 -1.79
N SER A 88 8.35 -9.24 -3.03
CA SER A 88 9.15 -10.15 -3.85
C SER A 88 10.58 -9.65 -4.05
N THR A 89 10.79 -8.33 -4.09
CA THR A 89 12.12 -7.73 -4.22
C THR A 89 12.91 -7.89 -2.93
N PHE A 90 12.28 -7.62 -1.78
CA PHE A 90 12.91 -7.80 -0.47
C PHE A 90 13.20 -9.28 -0.17
N ASP A 91 12.27 -10.17 -0.53
CA ASP A 91 12.38 -11.60 -0.28
C ASP A 91 13.46 -12.25 -1.15
N SER A 92 13.58 -11.83 -2.42
CA SER A 92 14.64 -12.33 -3.30
C SER A 92 16.03 -12.00 -2.75
N TYR A 93 16.22 -10.78 -2.24
CA TYR A 93 17.47 -10.42 -1.58
C TYR A 93 17.72 -11.26 -0.33
N LEU A 94 16.69 -11.50 0.50
CA LEU A 94 16.85 -12.27 1.73
C LEU A 94 17.31 -13.70 1.42
N VAL A 95 16.79 -14.31 0.35
CA VAL A 95 17.24 -15.62 -0.16
C VAL A 95 18.71 -15.58 -0.59
N GLU A 96 19.12 -14.56 -1.36
CA GLU A 96 20.51 -14.40 -1.79
C GLU A 96 21.46 -14.16 -0.61
N TRP A 97 21.04 -13.34 0.35
CA TRP A 97 21.80 -13.07 1.57
C TRP A 97 22.00 -14.36 2.37
N HIS A 98 20.96 -15.18 2.56
CA HIS A 98 21.10 -16.46 3.26
C HIS A 98 22.05 -17.40 2.51
N GLY A 99 21.90 -17.50 1.18
CA GLY A 99 22.79 -18.30 0.35
C GLY A 99 24.27 -17.89 0.44
N ALA A 100 24.54 -16.60 0.67
CA ALA A 100 25.90 -16.09 0.83
C ALA A 100 26.42 -16.17 2.29
N CYS A 101 25.59 -15.81 3.26
CA CYS A 101 26.00 -15.56 4.63
C CYS A 101 25.88 -16.77 5.55
N ASP A 102 24.97 -17.70 5.31
CA ASP A 102 24.73 -18.84 6.21
C ASP A 102 26.00 -19.68 6.43
N THR A 103 26.89 -19.75 5.43
CA THR A 103 28.18 -20.47 5.56
C THR A 103 29.21 -19.79 6.46
N TYR A 104 29.03 -18.49 6.73
CA TYR A 104 29.93 -17.67 7.54
C TYR A 104 29.38 -17.39 8.94
N LEU A 105 28.11 -17.73 9.19
CA LEU A 105 27.45 -17.51 10.46
C LEU A 105 27.67 -18.70 11.39
N SER A 106 28.22 -18.42 12.57
CA SER A 106 28.34 -19.38 13.66
C SER A 106 27.07 -19.51 14.50
N ILE A 107 26.13 -18.57 14.33
CA ILE A 107 24.84 -18.51 14.99
C ILE A 107 23.71 -18.54 13.97
N SER A 108 22.59 -19.18 14.30
CA SER A 108 21.38 -19.07 13.50
C SER A 108 20.86 -17.64 13.59
N ILE A 109 20.69 -16.98 12.45
CA ILE A 109 20.03 -15.68 12.37
C ILE A 109 18.51 -15.89 12.32
N THR A 110 17.78 -15.04 13.04
CA THR A 110 16.31 -15.07 13.07
C THR A 110 15.79 -13.96 12.17
N THR A 111 14.82 -14.25 11.30
CA THR A 111 14.13 -13.21 10.56
C THR A 111 13.11 -12.53 11.48
N PRO A 112 13.21 -11.22 11.74
CA PRO A 112 12.20 -10.53 12.54
C PRO A 112 10.84 -10.52 11.81
N PRO A 113 9.73 -10.28 12.54
CA PRO A 113 8.42 -10.17 11.92
C PRO A 113 8.35 -8.96 10.97
N VAL A 114 7.66 -9.13 9.85
CA VAL A 114 7.35 -8.05 8.92
C VAL A 114 6.06 -7.37 9.37
N ALA A 115 5.99 -6.04 9.36
CA ALA A 115 4.73 -5.35 9.60
C ALA A 115 3.75 -5.59 8.45
N GLU A 116 2.49 -5.86 8.78
CA GLU A 116 1.42 -5.91 7.78
C GLU A 116 0.94 -4.50 7.45
N PRO A 117 0.58 -4.21 6.18
CA PRO A 117 -0.03 -2.94 5.81
C PRO A 117 -1.21 -2.58 6.73
N THR A 118 -1.30 -1.33 7.18
CA THR A 118 -2.43 -0.86 8.01
C THR A 118 -3.76 -0.86 7.26
N ALA A 119 -3.69 -0.83 5.93
CA ALA A 119 -4.76 -1.12 4.99
C ALA A 119 -4.14 -1.74 3.74
N THR A 120 -4.95 -2.45 2.94
CA THR A 120 -4.50 -3.01 1.66
C THR A 120 -5.13 -2.23 0.52
N LEU A 121 -4.31 -1.59 -0.31
CA LEU A 121 -4.78 -1.01 -1.57
C LEU A 121 -5.04 -2.11 -2.59
N GLU A 122 -6.22 -2.12 -3.20
CA GLU A 122 -6.47 -2.92 -4.39
C GLU A 122 -5.77 -2.28 -5.59
N GLN A 123 -4.53 -2.70 -5.85
CA GLN A 123 -3.68 -2.10 -6.87
C GLN A 123 -4.34 -2.07 -8.26
N GLY A 124 -5.05 -3.14 -8.64
CA GLY A 124 -5.79 -3.19 -9.92
C GLY A 124 -6.95 -2.19 -9.99
N VAL A 125 -7.62 -1.92 -8.86
CA VAL A 125 -8.65 -0.87 -8.79
C VAL A 125 -8.01 0.50 -8.93
N CYS A 126 -6.88 0.74 -8.26
CA CYS A 126 -6.16 2.00 -8.37
C CYS A 126 -5.60 2.28 -9.77
N GLU A 127 -5.15 1.25 -10.48
CA GLU A 127 -4.74 1.36 -11.87
C GLU A 127 -5.93 1.77 -12.77
N SER A 128 -7.10 1.16 -12.59
CA SER A 128 -8.30 1.54 -13.35
C SER A 128 -8.77 2.98 -13.09
N PHE A 129 -8.57 3.47 -11.85
CA PHE A 129 -8.86 4.85 -11.49
C PHE A 129 -7.84 5.81 -12.08
N TYR A 130 -6.56 5.43 -12.13
CA TYR A 130 -5.52 6.20 -12.80
C TYR A 130 -5.81 6.39 -14.29
N GLU A 131 -6.22 5.33 -15.00
CA GLU A 131 -6.63 5.44 -16.40
C GLU A 131 -7.84 6.37 -16.58
N SER A 132 -8.79 6.32 -15.66
CA SER A 132 -9.95 7.22 -15.65
C SER A 132 -9.52 8.68 -15.43
N CYS A 133 -8.55 8.92 -14.55
CA CYS A 133 -7.94 10.24 -14.34
C CYS A 133 -7.22 10.77 -15.58
N ASP A 134 -6.42 9.94 -16.24
CA ASP A 134 -5.71 10.32 -17.47
C ASP A 134 -6.70 10.71 -18.58
N ARG A 135 -7.76 9.90 -18.76
CA ARG A 135 -8.83 10.18 -19.72
C ARG A 135 -9.59 11.47 -19.39
N TRP A 136 -9.89 11.72 -18.11
CA TRP A 136 -10.52 12.96 -17.67
C TRP A 136 -9.61 14.18 -17.93
N SER A 137 -8.33 14.08 -17.60
CA SER A 137 -7.35 15.16 -17.81
C SER A 137 -7.20 15.52 -19.29
N LYS A 138 -7.06 14.50 -20.15
CA LYS A 138 -7.01 14.67 -21.62
C LYS A 138 -8.31 15.25 -22.15
N GLY A 139 -9.46 14.73 -21.72
CA GLY A 139 -10.78 15.22 -22.13
C GLY A 139 -10.98 16.69 -21.74
N THR A 140 -10.58 17.08 -20.53
CA THR A 140 -10.63 18.47 -20.07
C THR A 140 -9.76 19.38 -20.94
N SER A 141 -8.54 18.94 -21.25
CA SER A 141 -7.64 19.68 -22.13
C SER A 141 -8.23 19.83 -23.54
N MET A 142 -8.83 18.77 -24.08
CA MET A 142 -9.49 18.81 -25.39
C MET A 142 -10.70 19.75 -25.40
N CYS A 143 -11.51 19.78 -24.35
CA CYS A 143 -12.63 20.72 -24.25
C CYS A 143 -12.16 22.18 -24.32
N THR A 144 -11.03 22.50 -23.67
CA THR A 144 -10.44 23.85 -23.69
C THR A 144 -9.81 24.19 -25.04
N LEU A 145 -9.13 23.24 -25.69
CA LEU A 145 -8.42 23.48 -26.94
C LEU A 145 -9.31 23.51 -28.18
N SER A 146 -10.45 22.81 -28.15
CA SER A 146 -11.34 22.66 -29.31
C SER A 146 -12.40 23.75 -29.43
N GLN A 147 -12.58 24.58 -28.40
CA GLN A 147 -13.70 25.51 -28.31
C GLN A 147 -13.22 26.94 -28.10
N SER A 148 -13.93 27.88 -28.74
CA SER A 148 -13.57 29.30 -28.76
C SER A 148 -14.34 30.15 -27.76
N ASN A 149 -15.35 29.60 -27.07
CA ASN A 149 -16.11 30.30 -26.05
C ASN A 149 -16.34 29.43 -24.79
N ASP A 150 -16.52 30.11 -23.65
CA ASP A 150 -16.61 29.48 -22.33
C ASP A 150 -17.85 28.57 -22.16
N LEU A 151 -18.93 28.84 -22.87
CA LEU A 151 -20.16 28.04 -22.80
C LEU A 151 -19.96 26.67 -23.47
N ASP A 152 -19.25 26.62 -24.59
CA ASP A 152 -18.94 25.37 -25.28
C ASP A 152 -17.89 24.54 -24.52
N ILE A 153 -16.92 25.20 -23.89
CA ILE A 153 -15.97 24.57 -22.96
C ILE A 153 -16.74 23.94 -21.79
N THR A 154 -17.66 24.70 -21.20
CA THR A 154 -18.47 24.23 -20.06
C THR A 154 -19.34 23.06 -20.45
N SER A 155 -20.09 23.17 -21.55
CA SER A 155 -20.93 22.10 -22.08
C SER A 155 -20.14 20.81 -22.34
N CYS A 156 -18.95 20.91 -22.93
CA CYS A 156 -18.06 19.77 -23.17
C CYS A 156 -17.62 19.10 -21.86
N ARG A 157 -17.14 19.88 -20.89
CA ARG A 157 -16.70 19.37 -19.58
C ARG A 157 -17.85 18.83 -18.73
N CYS A 158 -19.06 19.33 -18.94
CA CYS A 158 -20.27 18.88 -18.25
C CYS A 158 -21.00 17.75 -18.97
N SER A 159 -20.43 17.21 -20.05
CA SER A 159 -20.96 15.99 -20.66
C SER A 159 -20.93 14.84 -19.65
N ARG A 160 -21.92 13.94 -19.75
CA ARG A 160 -22.07 12.82 -18.81
C ARG A 160 -20.80 11.95 -18.72
N SER A 161 -20.12 11.71 -19.85
CA SER A 161 -18.87 10.95 -19.88
C SER A 161 -17.75 11.65 -19.11
N MET A 162 -17.64 12.97 -19.25
CA MET A 162 -16.64 13.76 -18.51
C MET A 162 -16.93 13.80 -17.02
N LEU A 163 -18.21 13.97 -16.63
CA LEU A 163 -18.62 13.93 -15.22
C LEU A 163 -18.38 12.55 -14.58
N SER A 164 -18.64 11.47 -15.31
CA SER A 164 -18.36 10.11 -14.83
C SER A 164 -16.85 9.87 -14.62
N LEU A 165 -16.01 10.27 -15.59
CA LEU A 165 -14.56 10.18 -15.43
C LEU A 165 -14.04 11.06 -14.29
N ALA A 166 -14.62 12.25 -14.12
CA ALA A 166 -14.31 13.14 -13.01
C ALA A 166 -14.66 12.52 -11.66
N SER A 167 -15.83 11.88 -11.53
CA SER A 167 -16.26 11.19 -10.30
C SER A 167 -15.28 10.08 -9.92
N VAL A 168 -15.00 9.17 -10.85
CA VAL A 168 -14.08 8.05 -10.62
C VAL A 168 -12.69 8.55 -10.26
N CYS A 169 -12.18 9.55 -10.99
CA CYS A 169 -10.85 10.07 -10.74
C CYS A 169 -10.77 10.83 -9.41
N ARG A 170 -11.63 11.83 -9.23
CA ARG A 170 -11.51 12.83 -8.18
C ARG A 170 -12.12 12.39 -6.87
N ILE A 171 -13.03 11.42 -6.86
CA ILE A 171 -13.71 10.96 -5.64
C ILE A 171 -13.22 9.55 -5.32
N ASP A 172 -13.44 8.60 -6.22
CA ASP A 172 -13.16 7.19 -5.95
C ASP A 172 -11.67 6.93 -5.88
N GLY A 173 -10.89 7.52 -6.79
CA GLY A 173 -9.42 7.47 -6.79
C GLY A 173 -8.83 8.08 -5.53
N SER A 174 -9.26 9.28 -5.14
CA SER A 174 -8.76 9.95 -3.94
C SER A 174 -9.05 9.17 -2.65
N ARG A 175 -10.23 8.55 -2.54
CA ARG A 175 -10.60 7.74 -1.38
C ARG A 175 -9.87 6.41 -1.36
N SER A 176 -9.94 5.68 -2.47
CA SER A 176 -9.50 4.30 -2.52
C SER A 176 -7.98 4.18 -2.63
N CYS A 177 -7.31 5.15 -3.27
CA CYS A 177 -5.91 5.05 -3.64
C CYS A 177 -5.01 6.07 -2.96
N LEU A 178 -5.57 7.19 -2.47
CA LEU A 178 -4.82 8.22 -1.75
C LEU A 178 -5.22 8.31 -0.27
N GLN A 179 -6.18 7.48 0.18
CA GLN A 179 -6.73 7.53 1.55
C GLN A 179 -7.14 8.94 1.98
N SER A 180 -7.68 9.72 1.03
CA SER A 180 -7.98 11.14 1.21
C SER A 180 -9.47 11.42 0.95
N SER A 181 -10.03 12.36 1.71
CA SER A 181 -11.37 12.88 1.46
C SER A 181 -11.33 14.05 0.49
N VAL A 182 -12.31 14.12 -0.40
CA VAL A 182 -12.42 15.23 -1.37
C VAL A 182 -13.54 16.16 -0.96
N GLU A 183 -13.22 17.45 -0.86
CA GLU A 183 -14.22 18.49 -0.70
C GLU A 183 -14.93 18.70 -2.03
N LEU A 184 -16.13 18.13 -2.16
CA LEU A 184 -16.93 18.20 -3.39
C LEU A 184 -17.16 19.64 -3.85
N THR A 185 -17.29 20.57 -2.91
CA THR A 185 -17.46 22.01 -3.18
C THR A 185 -16.26 22.65 -3.87
N GLN A 186 -15.07 22.04 -3.82
CA GLN A 186 -13.88 22.51 -4.54
C GLN A 186 -13.76 21.91 -5.95
N LEU A 187 -14.64 20.97 -6.32
CA LEU A 187 -14.63 20.39 -7.66
C LEU A 187 -15.25 21.37 -8.66
N TRP A 188 -14.53 21.65 -9.75
CA TRP A 188 -15.01 22.55 -10.79
C TRP A 188 -16.33 22.04 -11.39
N GLU A 189 -16.42 20.73 -11.62
CA GLU A 189 -17.61 20.07 -12.17
C GLU A 189 -18.82 20.21 -11.23
N TYR A 190 -18.60 20.18 -9.91
CA TYR A 190 -19.66 20.41 -8.93
C TYR A 190 -20.20 21.84 -8.99
N GLN A 191 -19.30 22.82 -9.18
CA GLN A 191 -19.66 24.23 -9.21
C GLN A 191 -20.30 24.67 -10.54
N ASN A 192 -19.92 24.04 -11.67
CA ASN A 192 -20.20 24.57 -13.00
C ASN A 192 -21.14 23.68 -13.85
N CYS A 193 -21.37 22.42 -13.48
CA CYS A 193 -22.15 21.50 -14.30
C CYS A 193 -23.56 21.25 -13.77
N PRO A 194 -24.61 21.46 -14.60
CA PRO A 194 -25.95 20.97 -14.30
C PRO A 194 -25.92 19.45 -14.16
N GLY A 195 -26.05 18.95 -12.92
CA GLY A 195 -25.99 17.52 -12.60
C GLY A 195 -24.69 17.05 -11.93
N GLY A 196 -23.67 17.91 -11.81
CA GLY A 196 -22.44 17.59 -11.06
C GLY A 196 -22.74 17.35 -9.58
N SER A 197 -23.63 18.15 -8.98
CA SER A 197 -24.08 17.96 -7.60
C SER A 197 -24.84 16.65 -7.40
N THR A 198 -25.71 16.23 -8.33
CA THR A 198 -26.47 14.97 -8.20
C THR A 198 -25.62 13.74 -8.45
N LEU A 199 -24.74 13.74 -9.46
CA LEU A 199 -23.82 12.63 -9.72
C LEU A 199 -22.86 12.42 -8.54
N PHE A 200 -22.21 13.48 -8.06
CA PHE A 200 -21.21 13.35 -7.00
C PHE A 200 -21.82 13.10 -5.62
N VAL A 201 -23.04 13.58 -5.35
CA VAL A 201 -23.75 13.26 -4.11
C VAL A 201 -24.30 11.82 -4.15
N ASN A 202 -24.84 11.35 -5.28
CA ASN A 202 -25.34 9.97 -5.36
C ASN A 202 -24.23 8.94 -5.19
N GLU A 203 -23.03 9.17 -5.73
CA GLU A 203 -21.87 8.28 -5.50
C GLU A 203 -21.34 8.38 -4.05
N ALA A 204 -21.36 9.58 -3.45
CA ALA A 204 -21.05 9.75 -2.03
C ALA A 204 -22.05 9.01 -1.11
N VAL A 205 -23.33 8.92 -1.51
CA VAL A 205 -24.39 8.23 -0.77
C VAL A 205 -24.41 6.73 -1.06
N SER A 206 -24.05 6.29 -2.28
CA SER A 206 -23.97 4.87 -2.66
C SER A 206 -23.02 4.10 -1.73
N HIS A 207 -21.89 4.69 -1.35
CA HIS A 207 -20.98 4.10 -0.36
C HIS A 207 -21.44 4.24 1.09
N LEU A 208 -22.19 5.29 1.45
CA LEU A 208 -22.82 5.41 2.78
C LEU A 208 -23.91 4.36 2.99
N ILE A 209 -24.63 3.99 1.92
CA ILE A 209 -25.60 2.88 1.91
C ILE A 209 -24.88 1.53 2.06
N VAL A 210 -23.77 1.30 1.36
CA VAL A 210 -22.97 0.06 1.54
C VAL A 210 -22.41 -0.05 2.97
N VAL A 211 -21.94 1.05 3.56
CA VAL A 211 -21.51 1.07 4.97
C VAL A 211 -22.68 0.82 5.91
N PHE A 212 -23.86 1.37 5.65
CA PHE A 212 -25.07 1.09 6.44
C PHE A 212 -25.53 -0.37 6.31
N GLU A 213 -25.52 -0.97 5.11
CA GLU A 213 -25.86 -2.37 4.92
C GLU A 213 -24.86 -3.30 5.61
N THR A 214 -23.57 -2.99 5.55
CA THR A 214 -22.52 -3.75 6.24
C THR A 214 -22.65 -3.66 7.77
N VAL A 215 -22.98 -2.47 8.30
CA VAL A 215 -23.23 -2.27 9.74
C VAL A 215 -24.53 -2.95 10.17
N VAL A 216 -25.59 -2.90 9.37
CA VAL A 216 -26.87 -3.59 9.63
C VAL A 216 -26.68 -5.11 9.64
N GLU A 217 -25.86 -5.66 8.73
CA GLU A 217 -25.58 -7.09 8.67
C GLU A 217 -24.70 -7.56 9.85
N LEU A 218 -23.73 -6.75 10.28
CA LEU A 218 -22.96 -6.99 11.51
C LEU A 218 -23.83 -6.90 12.77
N THR A 219 -24.84 -6.03 12.79
CA THR A 219 -25.79 -5.91 13.91
C THR A 219 -26.75 -7.12 13.94
N ARG A 220 -27.16 -7.65 12.78
CA ARG A 220 -27.95 -8.89 12.67
C ARG A 220 -27.16 -10.13 13.10
N LEU A 221 -25.89 -10.22 12.71
CA LEU A 221 -24.99 -11.31 13.12
C LEU A 221 -24.66 -11.25 14.63
N GLY A 222 -24.68 -10.06 15.23
CA GLY A 222 -24.58 -9.89 16.69
C GLY A 222 -25.81 -10.35 17.49
N HIS A 223 -27.01 -10.30 16.89
CA HIS A 223 -28.25 -10.69 17.58
C HIS A 223 -28.52 -12.21 17.57
N HIS A 224 -27.90 -12.97 16.65
CA HIS A 224 -28.04 -14.43 16.59
C HIS A 224 -27.10 -15.21 17.53
N ARG A 225 -26.19 -14.54 18.26
CA ARG A 225 -25.25 -15.20 19.21
C ARG A 225 -25.77 -15.38 20.64
N ASN A 226 -27.02 -15.01 20.93
CA ASN A 226 -27.63 -15.20 22.25
C ASN A 226 -28.88 -16.08 22.20
N GLN A 227 -28.75 -17.31 21.70
CA GLN A 227 -29.63 -18.41 22.09
C GLN A 227 -28.82 -19.43 22.90
N PRO A 228 -29.09 -19.59 24.21
CA PRO A 228 -28.43 -20.62 25.00
C PRO A 228 -29.03 -22.00 24.64
N ASN A 229 -28.15 -22.91 24.25
CA ASN A 229 -28.43 -24.34 24.13
C ASN A 229 -28.78 -24.92 25.52
N GLU A 230 -30.05 -25.26 25.74
CA GLU A 230 -30.42 -26.18 26.81
C GLU A 230 -30.31 -27.62 26.28
N HIS A 231 -29.31 -28.37 26.75
CA HIS A 231 -29.42 -29.83 26.90
C HIS A 231 -28.42 -30.38 27.93
N ASN A 232 -28.98 -30.70 29.10
CA ASN A 232 -28.81 -31.91 29.93
C ASN A 232 -27.43 -32.52 30.20
N LEU A 233 -27.09 -32.62 31.49
CA LEU A 233 -26.73 -33.80 32.31
C LEU A 233 -26.12 -33.24 33.62
N SER A 234 -26.24 -33.76 34.85
CA SER A 234 -26.89 -34.90 35.50
C SER A 234 -26.43 -34.85 36.97
N THR A 235 -27.34 -35.15 37.93
CA THR A 235 -27.18 -35.71 39.30
C THR A 235 -26.06 -35.19 40.23
N VAL A 236 -26.30 -34.89 41.51
CA VAL A 236 -26.60 -35.72 42.71
C VAL A 236 -26.95 -34.68 43.81
N GLY A 237 -27.95 -34.75 44.70
CA GLY A 237 -28.50 -35.82 45.52
C GLY A 237 -28.45 -35.36 47.01
N SER A 238 -29.57 -35.55 47.73
CA SER A 238 -29.70 -35.60 49.22
C SER A 238 -29.89 -34.31 50.03
N ASN A 239 -31.12 -34.05 50.50
CA ASN A 239 -31.66 -34.44 51.83
C ASN A 239 -32.56 -33.39 52.51
N ALA A 240 -33.71 -33.89 53.01
CA ALA A 240 -34.48 -33.56 54.22
C ALA A 240 -34.79 -32.07 54.53
N ILE A 241 -36.03 -31.65 54.82
CA ILE A 241 -37.05 -32.18 55.75
C ILE A 241 -38.44 -31.86 55.19
#